data_AF-A0A1I4M2K4-F1
#
_entry.id   AF-A0A1I4M2K4-F1
#
_cell.length_a   1.000
_cell.length_b   1.000
_cell.length_c   1.000
_cell.angle_alpha   90.00
_cell.angle_beta   90.00
_cell.angle_gamma   90.00
#
_symmetry.space_group_name_H-M   'P 1'
#
loop_
_entity.id
_entity.type
_entity.pdbx_description
1 polymer ?
#
loop_
_entity_poly.entity_id
_entity_poly.type
_entity_poly.pdbx_seq_one_letter_code
_entity_poly.pdbx_strand_id
1 'polypeptide(L)'
;MNQLPEYINGLPNICGSEDLVAKVIRECEDDFVFLPHSGIDFNRIKSAFACALHMHQPLIPAGGDHLQTAAIISNLQYMMEHQNSGDNHNAPVFAYCYKRMGEYIPQLIHEGKNPKIMLEYSGTLLHGILSMGRHDVIDSLKGITCNPEYSRAVEWLGCPWGHSVAPSTPVQDYRLHVKAWQHHFAAIFGLEALKRVRGFSPSEMALPNHPDVAYEFVKTLKECGYQWVLVQEHSVEELESGCSSRQPHLPHRLVCTHSNGATASIVAIIKTQGSDTKLVGQMQPYYEAKGLSRTEFASKNIPLVVSQIADGENGGVMMNEFPSKYKEVMRECSYSDTPGVNVSEYLEYLYSIQLKEEDFPVIRPLFHKKIWAYIKPGDGPDKLHAAIEALSREDHSFHMEGGSWTNDFSWVKGYESVIGPLQEVSKLFYTTALKPGCATNEHHYRNALFHLLCSQTSCYRYWGQGLWTDYGREICRRAYEILKKDF
;
A
#
# COMPACT_ATOMS: atom_id res chain seq x y z
N MET A 1 23.37 -10.90 -12.97
CA MET A 1 22.14 -10.40 -12.33
C MET A 1 21.00 -10.67 -13.30
N ASN A 2 20.04 -11.52 -12.92
CA ASN A 2 18.89 -11.80 -13.79
C ASN A 2 17.95 -10.59 -13.75
N GLN A 3 18.06 -9.71 -14.74
CA GLN A 3 17.17 -8.57 -14.88
C GLN A 3 15.87 -9.05 -15.53
N LEU A 4 14.75 -8.84 -14.84
CA LEU A 4 13.42 -9.05 -15.43
C LEU A 4 13.15 -7.94 -16.45
N PRO A 5 12.61 -8.23 -17.64
CA PRO A 5 12.26 -7.20 -18.60
C PRO A 5 11.13 -6.34 -18.04
N GLU A 6 11.17 -5.02 -18.24
CA GLU A 6 10.12 -4.08 -17.80
C GLU A 6 8.77 -4.38 -18.52
N TYR A 7 8.85 -4.76 -19.80
CA TYR A 7 7.71 -5.10 -20.64
C TYR A 7 7.88 -6.42 -21.37
N ILE A 8 6.79 -7.17 -21.52
CA ILE A 8 6.72 -8.42 -22.28
C ILE A 8 5.50 -8.32 -23.21
N ASN A 9 5.72 -8.44 -24.52
CA ASN A 9 4.67 -8.34 -25.54
C ASN A 9 3.80 -7.07 -25.40
N GLY A 10 4.42 -5.92 -25.10
CA GLY A 10 3.71 -4.64 -24.97
C GLY A 10 2.96 -4.43 -23.65
N LEU A 11 3.00 -5.38 -22.72
CA LEU A 11 2.37 -5.29 -21.40
C LEU A 11 3.42 -5.21 -20.28
N PRO A 12 3.10 -4.55 -19.14
CA PRO A 12 4.01 -4.50 -18.00
C PRO A 12 4.27 -5.92 -17.47
N ASN A 13 5.50 -6.17 -17.01
CA ASN A 13 5.86 -7.47 -16.46
C ASN A 13 5.30 -7.68 -15.04
N ILE A 14 4.06 -8.16 -14.98
CA ILE A 14 3.27 -8.34 -13.76
C ILE A 14 3.09 -9.81 -13.33
N CYS A 15 3.62 -10.76 -14.08
CA CYS A 15 3.48 -12.21 -13.82
C CYS A 15 4.47 -13.04 -14.66
N GLY A 16 4.62 -14.31 -14.30
CA GLY A 16 5.48 -15.26 -15.00
C GLY A 16 6.88 -15.42 -14.41
N SER A 17 7.12 -14.89 -13.21
CA SER A 17 8.38 -15.03 -12.47
C SER A 17 8.15 -15.31 -11.00
N GLU A 18 7.02 -15.96 -10.67
CA GLU A 18 6.55 -16.18 -9.30
C GLU A 18 7.59 -16.92 -8.47
N ASP A 19 8.18 -17.98 -9.01
CA ASP A 19 9.20 -18.79 -8.32
C ASP A 19 10.47 -17.99 -8.04
N LEU A 20 10.92 -17.17 -9.00
CA LEU A 20 12.11 -16.34 -8.84
C LEU A 20 11.88 -15.26 -7.79
N VAL A 21 10.76 -14.54 -7.86
CA VAL A 21 10.39 -13.49 -6.91
C VAL A 21 10.25 -14.10 -5.51
N ALA A 22 9.51 -15.20 -5.36
CA ALA A 22 9.31 -15.87 -4.08
C ALA A 22 10.62 -16.42 -3.49
N LYS A 23 11.53 -16.94 -4.34
CA LYS A 23 12.85 -17.38 -3.90
C LYS A 23 13.66 -16.22 -3.32
N VAL A 24 13.75 -15.10 -4.05
CA VAL A 24 14.52 -13.92 -3.62
C VAL A 24 14.01 -13.37 -2.28
N ILE A 25 12.68 -13.29 -2.13
CA ILE A 25 12.05 -12.79 -0.91
C ILE A 25 12.35 -13.70 0.29
N ARG A 26 12.26 -15.03 0.12
CA ARG A 26 12.59 -16.00 1.18
C ARG A 26 14.07 -15.96 1.55
N GLU A 27 14.96 -15.81 0.58
CA GLU A 27 16.41 -15.82 0.82
C GLU A 27 16.89 -14.63 1.66
N CYS A 28 16.14 -13.53 1.67
CA CYS A 28 16.49 -12.35 2.46
C CYS A 28 15.61 -12.14 3.68
N GLU A 29 14.71 -13.06 4.05
CA GLU A 29 13.70 -12.82 5.10
C GLU A 29 14.31 -12.36 6.44
N ASP A 30 15.45 -12.93 6.83
CA ASP A 30 16.13 -12.65 8.10
C ASP A 30 17.21 -11.55 8.01
N ASP A 31 17.41 -10.96 6.82
CA ASP A 31 18.45 -9.95 6.59
C ASP A 31 18.05 -8.59 7.16
N PHE A 32 18.96 -7.96 7.92
CA PHE A 32 18.88 -6.54 8.25
C PHE A 32 19.34 -5.70 7.07
N VAL A 33 18.41 -5.01 6.42
CA VAL A 33 18.65 -4.29 5.16
C VAL A 33 18.87 -2.79 5.37
N PHE A 34 18.43 -2.21 6.50
CA PHE A 34 18.58 -0.78 6.77
C PHE A 34 19.49 -0.47 7.96
N LEU A 35 19.34 -1.20 9.07
CA LEU A 35 20.05 -0.95 10.33
C LEU A 35 21.59 -0.90 10.16
N PRO A 36 22.25 -1.79 9.40
CA PRO A 36 23.70 -1.75 9.20
C PRO A 36 24.21 -0.46 8.54
N HIS A 37 23.33 0.27 7.85
CA HIS A 37 23.64 1.51 7.12
C HIS A 37 22.86 2.72 7.64
N SER A 38 22.23 2.59 8.82
CA SER A 38 21.28 3.57 9.34
C SER A 38 21.89 4.95 9.58
N GLY A 39 23.06 4.98 10.25
CA GLY A 39 23.67 6.20 10.75
C GLY A 39 22.99 6.79 11.99
N ILE A 40 22.01 6.09 12.59
CA ILE A 40 21.29 6.51 13.80
C ILE A 40 21.78 5.70 15.01
N ASP A 41 22.13 6.40 16.10
CA ASP A 41 22.39 5.76 17.40
C ASP A 41 21.08 5.62 18.19
N PHE A 42 20.35 4.53 17.94
CA PHE A 42 19.07 4.25 18.59
C PHE A 42 19.14 4.16 20.12
N ASN A 43 20.33 3.99 20.72
CA ASN A 43 20.49 4.01 22.17
C ASN A 43 20.43 5.43 22.75
N ARG A 44 20.63 6.47 21.93
CA ARG A 44 20.67 7.86 22.38
C ARG A 44 19.43 8.67 22.05
N ILE A 45 18.69 8.30 21.01
CA ILE A 45 17.51 9.07 20.60
C ILE A 45 16.39 8.98 21.65
N LYS A 46 15.57 10.02 21.76
CA LYS A 46 14.41 10.06 22.66
C LYS A 46 13.17 9.47 21.99
N SER A 47 13.00 9.75 20.71
CA SER A 47 11.86 9.37 19.88
C SER A 47 12.29 9.46 18.42
N ALA A 48 11.40 9.10 17.50
CA ALA A 48 11.63 9.21 16.07
C ALA A 48 10.29 9.43 15.34
N PHE A 49 10.39 9.74 14.05
CA PHE A 49 9.22 9.83 13.18
C PHE A 49 9.46 9.17 11.83
N ALA A 50 8.39 8.67 11.22
CA ALA A 50 8.39 8.06 9.91
C ALA A 50 7.29 8.69 9.04
N CYS A 51 7.64 9.11 7.83
CA CYS A 51 6.70 9.68 6.87
C CYS A 51 6.67 8.82 5.60
N ALA A 52 5.48 8.45 5.14
CA ALA A 52 5.26 7.85 3.84
C ALA A 52 4.56 8.82 2.89
N LEU A 53 4.93 8.75 1.61
CA LEU A 53 4.21 9.40 0.51
C LEU A 53 3.50 8.33 -0.31
N HIS A 54 2.17 8.42 -0.35
CA HIS A 54 1.31 7.63 -1.22
C HIS A 54 1.22 8.32 -2.59
N MET A 55 1.53 7.62 -3.69
CA MET A 55 1.55 8.17 -5.04
C MET A 55 0.72 7.30 -5.99
N HIS A 56 -0.31 7.89 -6.60
CA HIS A 56 -1.25 7.12 -7.41
C HIS A 56 -1.88 7.92 -8.56
N GLN A 57 -1.92 7.29 -9.74
CA GLN A 57 -2.81 7.67 -10.83
C GLN A 57 -3.46 6.40 -11.40
N PRO A 58 -4.76 6.44 -11.71
CA PRO A 58 -5.44 5.33 -12.35
C PRO A 58 -5.07 5.25 -13.83
N LEU A 59 -5.32 4.08 -14.41
CA LEU A 59 -5.39 3.93 -15.87
C LEU A 59 -6.84 4.14 -16.32
N ILE A 60 -7.03 4.74 -17.48
CA ILE A 60 -8.37 5.03 -18.04
C ILE A 60 -8.41 4.69 -19.54
N PRO A 61 -9.51 4.16 -20.07
CA PRO A 61 -9.69 3.88 -21.50
C PRO A 61 -10.04 5.18 -22.26
N ALA A 62 -9.11 6.13 -22.28
CA ALA A 62 -9.29 7.48 -22.82
C ALA A 62 -8.27 7.87 -23.90
N GLY A 63 -7.43 6.92 -24.36
CA GLY A 63 -6.52 7.13 -25.49
C GLY A 63 -7.23 7.01 -26.84
N GLY A 64 -8.18 7.92 -27.11
CA GLY A 64 -8.98 7.98 -28.34
C GLY A 64 -10.43 8.44 -28.11
N ASP A 65 -11.17 8.70 -29.18
CA ASP A 65 -12.49 9.35 -29.12
C ASP A 65 -13.66 8.43 -28.70
N HIS A 66 -13.48 7.11 -28.78
CA HIS A 66 -14.54 6.14 -28.53
C HIS A 66 -14.16 5.18 -27.40
N LEU A 67 -14.96 5.18 -26.32
CA LEU A 67 -14.70 4.39 -25.11
C LEU A 67 -14.41 2.91 -25.40
N GLN A 68 -15.12 2.29 -26.34
CA GLN A 68 -15.00 0.86 -26.63
C GLN A 68 -13.69 0.47 -27.34
N THR A 69 -13.03 1.42 -28.00
CA THR A 69 -11.81 1.18 -28.78
C THR A 69 -10.61 1.98 -28.30
N ALA A 70 -10.81 2.97 -27.43
CA ALA A 70 -9.76 3.82 -26.89
C ALA A 70 -8.70 2.99 -26.15
N ALA A 71 -7.43 3.38 -26.31
CA ALA A 71 -6.34 2.78 -25.58
C ALA A 71 -6.49 3.04 -24.07
N ILE A 72 -6.05 2.08 -23.25
CA ILE A 72 -5.92 2.29 -21.80
C ILE A 72 -4.63 3.10 -21.58
N ILE A 73 -4.77 4.33 -21.11
CA ILE A 73 -3.67 5.28 -20.87
C ILE A 73 -3.62 5.70 -19.40
N SER A 74 -2.55 6.33 -18.98
CA SER A 74 -2.50 6.98 -17.66
C SER A 74 -3.47 8.15 -17.61
N ASN A 75 -4.19 8.31 -16.49
CA ASN A 75 -4.95 9.53 -16.26
C ASN A 75 -4.04 10.78 -16.30
N LEU A 76 -2.79 10.67 -15.81
CA LEU A 76 -1.81 11.75 -15.93
C LEU A 76 -1.52 12.13 -17.38
N GLN A 77 -1.49 11.15 -18.30
CA GLN A 77 -1.35 11.41 -19.73
C GLN A 77 -2.53 12.21 -20.26
N TYR A 78 -3.75 11.76 -19.96
CA TYR A 78 -4.96 12.46 -20.36
C TYR A 78 -4.97 13.91 -19.84
N MET A 79 -4.60 14.13 -18.57
CA MET A 79 -4.51 15.46 -17.99
C MET A 79 -3.46 16.34 -18.72
N MET A 80 -2.31 15.79 -19.07
CA MET A 80 -1.27 16.51 -19.83
C MET A 80 -1.76 16.91 -21.23
N GLU A 81 -2.51 16.04 -21.90
CA GLU A 81 -3.04 16.30 -23.24
C GLU A 81 -4.24 17.27 -23.21
N HIS A 82 -4.88 17.45 -22.06
CA HIS A 82 -6.11 18.23 -21.89
C HIS A 82 -6.01 19.28 -20.76
N GLN A 83 -4.93 20.04 -20.70
CA GLN A 83 -4.65 20.97 -19.58
C GLN A 83 -5.73 22.04 -19.31
N ASN A 84 -6.52 22.40 -20.34
CA ASN A 84 -7.57 23.42 -20.21
C ASN A 84 -8.88 22.87 -19.61
N SER A 85 -8.94 21.59 -19.24
CA SER A 85 -10.12 20.96 -18.67
C SER A 85 -9.99 20.78 -17.16
N GLY A 86 -10.86 21.44 -16.39
CA GLY A 86 -10.89 21.32 -14.92
C GLY A 86 -9.51 21.51 -14.28
N ASP A 87 -9.14 20.57 -13.41
CA ASP A 87 -7.87 20.61 -12.66
C ASP A 87 -6.68 19.98 -13.42
N ASN A 88 -6.82 19.70 -14.72
CA ASN A 88 -5.77 19.08 -15.53
C ASN A 88 -4.50 19.93 -15.66
N HIS A 89 -4.61 21.24 -15.44
CA HIS A 89 -3.47 22.15 -15.36
C HIS A 89 -2.45 21.75 -14.26
N ASN A 90 -2.84 20.93 -13.27
CA ASN A 90 -1.94 20.41 -12.24
C ASN A 90 -1.04 19.25 -12.70
N ALA A 91 -1.27 18.66 -13.88
CA ALA A 91 -0.51 17.48 -14.32
C ALA A 91 1.02 17.65 -14.31
N PRO A 92 1.61 18.79 -14.75
CA PRO A 92 3.05 19.02 -14.60
C PRO A 92 3.54 19.00 -13.15
N VAL A 93 2.74 19.53 -12.23
CA VAL A 93 3.03 19.55 -10.79
C VAL A 93 2.96 18.14 -10.21
N PHE A 94 1.95 17.35 -10.60
CA PHE A 94 1.85 15.94 -10.20
C PHE A 94 3.07 15.14 -10.66
N ALA A 95 3.47 15.30 -11.93
CA ALA A 95 4.67 14.64 -12.45
C ALA A 95 5.94 15.02 -11.67
N TYR A 96 6.07 16.28 -11.23
CA TYR A 96 7.16 16.68 -10.36
C TYR A 96 7.05 16.09 -8.95
N CYS A 97 5.85 15.97 -8.38
CA CYS A 97 5.64 15.31 -7.08
C CYS A 97 6.15 13.86 -7.10
N TYR A 98 5.95 13.13 -8.20
CA TYR A 98 6.46 11.76 -8.39
C TYR A 98 7.98 11.68 -8.58
N LYS A 99 8.62 12.79 -8.97
CA LYS A 99 10.06 12.84 -9.23
C LYS A 99 10.88 13.35 -8.04
N ARG A 100 10.35 14.34 -7.32
CA ARG A 100 11.12 15.26 -6.46
C ARG A 100 11.96 14.60 -5.37
N MET A 101 11.55 13.44 -4.86
CA MET A 101 12.36 12.73 -3.86
C MET A 101 13.69 12.25 -4.45
N GLY A 102 13.72 11.95 -5.75
CA GLY A 102 14.94 11.67 -6.50
C GLY A 102 15.92 12.84 -6.58
N GLU A 103 15.47 14.06 -6.28
CA GLU A 103 16.32 15.26 -6.23
C GLU A 103 16.65 15.64 -4.78
N TYR A 104 15.69 15.52 -3.85
CA TYR A 104 15.86 15.95 -2.46
C TYR A 104 16.79 15.03 -1.68
N ILE A 105 16.69 13.71 -1.88
CA ILE A 105 17.52 12.75 -1.15
C ILE A 105 19.00 12.93 -1.49
N PRO A 106 19.43 12.95 -2.77
CA PRO A 106 20.83 13.22 -3.11
C PRO A 106 21.32 14.57 -2.59
N GLN A 107 20.50 15.63 -2.71
CA GLN A 107 20.85 16.96 -2.19
C GLN A 107 21.15 16.90 -0.69
N LEU A 108 20.23 16.37 0.12
CA LEU A 108 20.36 16.35 1.57
C LEU A 108 21.54 15.46 2.02
N ILE A 109 21.77 14.33 1.35
CA ILE A 109 22.92 13.47 1.63
C ILE A 109 24.24 14.20 1.32
N HIS A 110 24.32 14.94 0.21
CA HIS A 110 25.50 15.75 -0.12
C HIS A 110 25.74 16.89 0.89
N GLU A 111 24.68 17.42 1.49
CA GLU A 111 24.75 18.35 2.63
C GLU A 111 25.17 17.68 3.96
N GLY A 112 25.51 16.39 3.94
CA GLY A 112 25.90 15.60 5.11
C GLY A 112 24.74 15.15 5.99
N LYS A 113 23.49 15.26 5.52
CA LYS A 113 22.28 14.91 6.30
C LYS A 113 21.92 13.42 6.14
N ASN A 114 20.99 12.96 6.98
CA ASN A 114 20.46 11.60 6.98
C ASN A 114 18.94 11.60 6.70
N PRO A 115 18.51 12.02 5.51
CA PRO A 115 17.08 12.08 5.20
C PRO A 115 16.43 10.70 5.23
N LYS A 116 15.15 10.65 5.59
CA LYS A 116 14.33 9.42 5.56
C LYS A 116 12.98 9.71 4.91
N ILE A 117 12.50 8.76 4.11
CA ILE A 117 11.15 8.78 3.56
C ILE A 117 10.74 7.37 3.14
N MET A 118 9.47 7.03 3.37
CA MET A 118 8.84 5.84 2.80
C MET A 118 8.08 6.22 1.52
N LEU A 119 8.14 5.37 0.49
CA LEU A 119 7.48 5.61 -0.80
C LEU A 119 6.54 4.46 -1.14
N GLU A 120 5.28 4.79 -1.41
CA GLU A 120 4.28 3.86 -1.93
C GLU A 120 3.81 4.34 -3.30
N TYR A 121 4.22 3.65 -4.36
CA TYR A 121 3.78 3.95 -5.73
C TYR A 121 2.96 2.79 -6.25
N SER A 122 1.71 3.06 -6.63
CA SER A 122 0.86 2.08 -7.31
C SER A 122 1.51 1.57 -8.61
N GLY A 123 1.22 0.32 -8.96
CA GLY A 123 1.72 -0.28 -10.20
C GLY A 123 1.19 0.41 -11.46
N THR A 124 -0.06 0.91 -11.42
CA THR A 124 -0.66 1.71 -12.49
C THR A 124 0.04 3.04 -12.71
N LEU A 125 0.47 3.72 -11.65
CA LEU A 125 1.26 4.94 -11.77
C LEU A 125 2.62 4.66 -12.43
N LEU A 126 3.35 3.65 -11.94
CA LEU A 126 4.65 3.28 -12.51
C LEU A 126 4.52 2.90 -14.00
N HIS A 127 3.49 2.11 -14.34
CA HIS A 127 3.19 1.76 -15.73
C HIS A 127 2.86 3.00 -16.56
N GLY A 128 2.04 3.91 -16.02
CA GLY A 128 1.63 5.14 -16.68
C GLY A 128 2.80 6.08 -16.97
N ILE A 129 3.71 6.26 -16.02
CA ILE A 129 4.92 7.08 -16.21
C ILE A 129 5.79 6.50 -17.32
N LEU A 130 6.00 5.18 -17.33
CA LEU A 130 6.76 4.48 -18.36
C LEU A 130 6.08 4.58 -19.74
N SER A 131 4.77 4.35 -19.82
CA SER A 131 4.02 4.43 -21.09
C SER A 131 3.98 5.84 -21.66
N MET A 132 4.01 6.87 -20.80
CA MET A 132 4.13 8.27 -21.20
C MET A 132 5.55 8.65 -21.67
N GLY A 133 6.54 7.77 -21.56
CA GLY A 133 7.94 8.07 -21.87
C GLY A 133 8.60 9.04 -20.88
N ARG A 134 8.08 9.14 -19.64
CA ARG A 134 8.61 10.02 -18.57
C ARG A 134 9.80 9.38 -17.86
N HIS A 135 10.83 9.06 -18.65
CA HIS A 135 12.08 8.46 -18.17
C HIS A 135 12.79 9.35 -17.14
N ASP A 136 12.62 10.68 -17.20
CA ASP A 136 13.13 11.62 -16.20
C ASP A 136 12.66 11.30 -14.77
N VAL A 137 11.43 10.80 -14.62
CA VAL A 137 10.88 10.41 -13.31
C VAL A 137 11.44 9.05 -12.88
N ILE A 138 11.40 8.06 -13.78
CA ILE A 138 11.88 6.70 -13.47
C ILE A 138 13.38 6.68 -13.18
N ASP A 139 14.19 7.44 -13.92
CA ASP A 139 15.64 7.51 -13.73
C ASP A 139 15.98 8.18 -12.39
N SER A 140 15.25 9.23 -12.01
CA SER A 140 15.35 9.85 -10.67
C SER A 140 15.01 8.84 -9.56
N LEU A 141 13.94 8.05 -9.72
CA LEU A 141 13.56 7.02 -8.75
C LEU A 141 14.58 5.87 -8.71
N LYS A 142 15.09 5.41 -9.87
CA LYS A 142 16.18 4.42 -9.95
C LYS A 142 17.42 4.92 -9.22
N GLY A 143 17.74 6.22 -9.35
CA GLY A 143 18.83 6.87 -8.65
C GLY A 143 18.77 6.65 -7.13
N ILE A 144 17.65 6.97 -6.48
CA ILE A 144 17.51 6.82 -5.02
C ILE A 144 17.25 5.38 -4.57
N THR A 145 16.76 4.52 -5.47
CA THR A 145 16.39 3.13 -5.13
C THR A 145 17.54 2.16 -5.27
N CYS A 146 18.34 2.32 -6.34
CA CYS A 146 19.37 1.37 -6.74
C CYS A 146 20.78 1.80 -6.31
N ASN A 147 21.03 3.10 -6.10
CA ASN A 147 22.33 3.58 -5.63
C ASN A 147 22.50 3.28 -4.13
N PRO A 148 23.51 2.49 -3.72
CA PRO A 148 23.77 2.19 -2.30
C PRO A 148 23.98 3.42 -1.41
N GLU A 149 24.45 4.53 -1.97
CA GLU A 149 24.64 5.79 -1.24
C GLU A 149 23.29 6.36 -0.75
N TYR A 150 22.24 6.18 -1.54
CA TYR A 150 20.92 6.80 -1.35
C TYR A 150 19.87 5.81 -0.85
N SER A 151 20.00 4.53 -1.15
CA SER A 151 18.98 3.52 -0.84
C SER A 151 18.69 3.36 0.65
N ARG A 152 19.63 3.72 1.52
CA ARG A 152 19.44 3.74 2.98
C ARG A 152 18.46 4.81 3.47
N ALA A 153 18.19 5.82 2.65
CA ALA A 153 17.30 6.93 2.96
C ALA A 153 15.84 6.66 2.55
N VAL A 154 15.60 5.63 1.75
CA VAL A 154 14.31 5.39 1.11
C VAL A 154 13.85 3.96 1.38
N GLU A 155 12.70 3.82 2.01
CA GLU A 155 12.02 2.54 2.13
C GLU A 155 10.82 2.49 1.20
N TRP A 156 10.81 1.53 0.28
CA TRP A 156 9.66 1.28 -0.58
C TRP A 156 8.66 0.40 0.16
N LEU A 157 7.38 0.78 0.09
CA LEU A 157 6.26 -0.01 0.61
C LEU A 157 5.60 -0.75 -0.55
N GLY A 158 5.30 -2.03 -0.34
CA GLY A 158 4.42 -2.75 -1.23
C GLY A 158 3.00 -2.20 -1.15
N CYS A 159 2.29 -2.26 -2.27
CA CYS A 159 0.87 -1.94 -2.34
C CYS A 159 0.20 -2.75 -3.46
N PRO A 160 -1.14 -2.75 -3.56
CA PRO A 160 -1.83 -3.41 -4.65
C PRO A 160 -1.49 -2.76 -6.00
N TRP A 161 -1.11 -3.55 -7.00
CA TRP A 161 -0.68 -3.01 -8.31
C TRP A 161 -1.69 -2.03 -8.94
N GLY A 162 -2.99 -2.34 -8.84
CA GLY A 162 -4.06 -1.54 -9.45
C GLY A 162 -4.71 -0.52 -8.51
N HIS A 163 -4.15 -0.33 -7.31
CA HIS A 163 -4.77 0.46 -6.25
C HIS A 163 -6.16 -0.08 -5.82
N SER A 164 -6.24 -1.40 -5.63
CA SER A 164 -7.46 -2.09 -5.24
C SER A 164 -7.66 -2.04 -3.72
N VAL A 165 -8.89 -1.74 -3.27
CA VAL A 165 -9.26 -1.68 -1.85
C VAL A 165 -9.59 -3.06 -1.31
N ALA A 166 -8.79 -3.55 -0.34
CA ALA A 166 -8.86 -4.92 0.17
C ALA A 166 -10.26 -5.39 0.63
N PRO A 167 -11.03 -4.60 1.41
CA PRO A 167 -12.39 -4.99 1.82
C PRO A 167 -13.37 -5.26 0.66
N SER A 168 -13.14 -4.69 -0.52
CA SER A 168 -14.08 -4.74 -1.65
C SER A 168 -13.55 -5.52 -2.86
N THR A 169 -12.35 -6.09 -2.74
CA THR A 169 -11.69 -6.85 -3.80
C THR A 169 -11.79 -8.34 -3.48
N PRO A 170 -12.16 -9.21 -4.43
CA PRO A 170 -12.14 -10.65 -4.20
C PRO A 170 -10.76 -11.11 -3.71
N VAL A 171 -10.74 -11.90 -2.64
CA VAL A 171 -9.50 -12.28 -1.92
C VAL A 171 -8.44 -12.87 -2.86
N GLN A 172 -8.86 -13.74 -3.78
CA GLN A 172 -7.96 -14.36 -4.74
C GLN A 172 -7.30 -13.34 -5.68
N ASP A 173 -8.02 -12.29 -6.08
CA ASP A 173 -7.51 -11.25 -6.98
C ASP A 173 -6.63 -10.26 -6.23
N TYR A 174 -6.97 -9.95 -4.97
CA TYR A 174 -6.12 -9.12 -4.13
C TYR A 174 -4.70 -9.70 -4.01
N ARG A 175 -4.60 -11.03 -3.86
CA ARG A 175 -3.31 -11.73 -3.88
C ARG A 175 -2.57 -11.58 -5.21
N LEU A 176 -3.28 -11.53 -6.34
CA LEU A 176 -2.68 -11.25 -7.64
C LEU A 176 -2.17 -9.82 -7.73
N HIS A 177 -2.89 -8.83 -7.20
CA HIS A 177 -2.42 -7.44 -7.12
C HIS A 177 -1.10 -7.30 -6.35
N VAL A 178 -1.00 -7.98 -5.20
CA VAL A 178 0.21 -7.94 -4.36
C VAL A 178 1.40 -8.54 -5.09
N LYS A 179 1.22 -9.71 -5.74
CA LYS A 179 2.28 -10.36 -6.52
C LYS A 179 2.66 -9.56 -7.76
N ALA A 180 1.68 -9.01 -8.47
CA ALA A 180 1.90 -8.20 -9.67
C ALA A 180 2.74 -6.96 -9.38
N TRP A 181 2.54 -6.34 -8.21
CA TRP A 181 3.35 -5.22 -7.77
C TRP A 181 4.82 -5.64 -7.58
N GLN A 182 5.09 -6.76 -6.91
CA GLN A 182 6.46 -7.24 -6.71
C GLN A 182 7.19 -7.56 -8.02
N HIS A 183 6.48 -8.18 -8.99
CA HIS A 183 7.03 -8.46 -10.32
C HIS A 183 7.38 -7.16 -11.05
N HIS A 184 6.45 -6.22 -11.09
CA HIS A 184 6.63 -4.97 -11.81
C HIS A 184 7.72 -4.11 -11.16
N PHE A 185 7.73 -4.04 -9.82
CA PHE A 185 8.77 -3.36 -9.06
C PHE A 185 10.16 -3.95 -9.33
N ALA A 186 10.30 -5.28 -9.30
CA ALA A 186 11.56 -5.95 -9.59
C ALA A 186 12.00 -5.78 -11.06
N ALA A 187 11.07 -5.67 -12.00
CA ALA A 187 11.39 -5.39 -13.39
C ALA A 187 11.95 -3.97 -13.60
N ILE A 188 11.43 -2.98 -12.87
CA ILE A 188 11.88 -1.59 -12.96
C ILE A 188 13.15 -1.35 -12.14
N PHE A 189 13.18 -1.77 -10.88
CA PHE A 189 14.23 -1.41 -9.91
C PHE A 189 15.21 -2.56 -9.60
N GLY A 190 14.93 -3.77 -10.07
CA GLY A 190 15.76 -4.94 -9.85
C GLY A 190 15.40 -5.73 -8.59
N LEU A 191 15.80 -7.01 -8.58
CA LEU A 191 15.55 -7.93 -7.47
C LEU A 191 16.23 -7.50 -6.16
N GLU A 192 17.41 -6.86 -6.23
CA GLU A 192 18.10 -6.34 -5.04
C GLU A 192 17.31 -5.22 -4.36
N ALA A 193 16.60 -4.39 -5.13
CA ALA A 193 15.70 -3.40 -4.56
C ALA A 193 14.48 -4.06 -3.91
N LEU A 194 13.91 -5.08 -4.56
CA LEU A 194 12.76 -5.81 -4.03
C LEU A 194 13.05 -6.45 -2.66
N LYS A 195 14.27 -6.95 -2.42
CA LYS A 195 14.68 -7.49 -1.11
C LYS A 195 14.51 -6.48 0.03
N ARG A 196 14.53 -5.18 -0.23
CA ARG A 196 14.38 -4.13 0.79
C ARG A 196 12.93 -3.75 1.07
N VAL A 197 11.97 -4.26 0.30
CA VAL A 197 10.55 -3.98 0.49
C VAL A 197 10.01 -4.91 1.57
N ARG A 198 9.88 -4.42 2.80
CA ARG A 198 9.36 -5.20 3.95
C ARG A 198 8.00 -4.74 4.43
N GLY A 199 7.69 -3.47 4.24
CA GLY A 199 6.41 -2.88 4.63
C GLY A 199 5.36 -2.97 3.55
N PHE A 200 4.10 -3.00 3.96
CA PHE A 200 2.95 -2.93 3.07
C PHE A 200 2.01 -1.79 3.49
N SER A 201 1.50 -1.07 2.50
CA SER A 201 0.48 -0.04 2.67
C SER A 201 -0.77 -0.43 1.87
N PRO A 202 -1.91 -0.71 2.54
CA PRO A 202 -3.15 -0.99 1.84
C PRO A 202 -3.68 0.28 1.17
N SER A 203 -4.18 0.17 -0.07
CA SER A 203 -4.84 1.29 -0.77
C SER A 203 -5.96 1.89 0.07
N GLU A 204 -6.05 3.22 0.09
CA GLU A 204 -6.99 3.98 0.93
C GLU A 204 -6.79 3.75 2.44
N MET A 205 -5.65 3.16 2.82
CA MET A 205 -5.36 2.62 4.14
C MET A 205 -6.47 1.67 4.63
N ALA A 206 -7.10 0.96 3.68
CA ALA A 206 -8.31 0.18 3.92
C ALA A 206 -8.01 -1.19 4.54
N LEU A 207 -8.16 -1.31 5.85
CA LEU A 207 -8.03 -2.60 6.55
C LEU A 207 -9.37 -3.36 6.51
N PRO A 208 -9.43 -4.62 6.02
CA PRO A 208 -10.63 -5.44 6.11
C PRO A 208 -11.01 -5.73 7.56
N ASN A 209 -12.29 -5.59 7.87
CA ASN A 209 -12.86 -5.92 9.18
C ASN A 209 -13.84 -7.11 9.14
N HIS A 210 -14.09 -7.69 7.96
CA HIS A 210 -14.69 -9.02 7.86
C HIS A 210 -13.65 -10.08 8.25
N PRO A 211 -13.89 -10.94 9.26
CA PRO A 211 -12.89 -11.86 9.80
C PRO A 211 -12.12 -12.69 8.77
N ASP A 212 -12.85 -13.33 7.85
CA ASP A 212 -12.25 -14.23 6.86
C ASP A 212 -11.41 -13.46 5.82
N VAL A 213 -11.85 -12.25 5.44
CA VAL A 213 -11.12 -11.38 4.51
C VAL A 213 -9.88 -10.80 5.18
N ALA A 214 -9.99 -10.38 6.45
CA ALA A 214 -8.86 -9.87 7.23
C ALA A 214 -7.78 -10.93 7.44
N TYR A 215 -8.19 -12.19 7.69
CA TYR A 215 -7.27 -13.32 7.77
C TYR A 215 -6.54 -13.55 6.45
N GLU A 216 -7.26 -13.65 5.33
CA GLU A 216 -6.63 -13.91 4.02
C GLU A 216 -5.79 -12.73 3.54
N PHE A 217 -6.14 -11.49 3.92
CA PHE A 217 -5.30 -10.31 3.72
C PHE A 217 -3.94 -10.46 4.42
N VAL A 218 -3.94 -10.69 5.74
CA VAL A 218 -2.70 -10.85 6.52
C VAL A 218 -1.88 -12.04 6.02
N LYS A 219 -2.54 -13.17 5.73
CA LYS A 219 -1.90 -14.36 5.16
C LYS A 219 -1.25 -14.06 3.81
N THR A 220 -1.94 -13.35 2.92
CA THR A 220 -1.39 -12.92 1.63
C THR A 220 -0.11 -12.10 1.82
N LEU A 221 -0.11 -11.15 2.76
CA LEU A 221 1.07 -10.32 3.02
C LEU A 221 2.25 -11.16 3.52
N LYS A 222 2.03 -12.02 4.51
CA LYS A 222 3.07 -12.91 5.07
C LYS A 222 3.63 -13.85 4.01
N GLU A 223 2.78 -14.48 3.21
CA GLU A 223 3.19 -15.40 2.14
C GLU A 223 3.93 -14.68 0.99
N CYS A 224 3.74 -13.37 0.85
CA CYS A 224 4.50 -12.53 -0.08
C CYS A 224 5.73 -11.88 0.59
N GLY A 225 6.05 -12.25 1.83
CA GLY A 225 7.25 -11.84 2.57
C GLY A 225 7.25 -10.42 3.13
N TYR A 226 6.08 -9.78 3.21
CA TYR A 226 5.95 -8.54 3.98
C TYR A 226 6.01 -8.86 5.48
N GLN A 227 6.73 -8.02 6.22
CA GLN A 227 6.99 -8.19 7.65
C GLN A 227 6.10 -7.30 8.51
N TRP A 228 5.67 -6.17 7.97
CA TRP A 228 4.81 -5.24 8.68
C TRP A 228 3.82 -4.54 7.75
N VAL A 229 2.72 -4.04 8.31
CA VAL A 229 1.66 -3.31 7.59
C VAL A 229 1.32 -1.99 8.29
N LEU A 230 1.09 -0.95 7.50
CA LEU A 230 0.52 0.31 8.01
C LEU A 230 -0.99 0.18 8.18
N VAL A 231 -1.50 0.57 9.34
CA VAL A 231 -2.94 0.56 9.66
C VAL A 231 -3.38 1.89 10.27
N GLN A 232 -4.68 2.13 10.34
CA GLN A 232 -5.22 3.36 10.93
C GLN A 232 -5.66 3.13 12.36
N GLU A 233 -5.48 4.16 13.19
CA GLU A 233 -5.87 4.15 14.61
C GLU A 233 -7.34 3.77 14.83
N HIS A 234 -8.25 4.20 13.95
CA HIS A 234 -9.68 3.87 14.03
C HIS A 234 -10.09 2.58 13.31
N SER A 235 -9.18 1.95 12.57
CA SER A 235 -9.44 0.68 11.85
C SER A 235 -9.16 -0.56 12.70
N VAL A 236 -8.56 -0.36 13.87
CA VAL A 236 -8.13 -1.41 14.78
C VAL A 236 -8.59 -1.13 16.21
N GLU A 237 -8.69 -2.18 17.01
CA GLU A 237 -9.09 -2.11 18.40
C GLU A 237 -8.19 -3.01 19.27
N GLU A 238 -7.95 -2.59 20.51
CA GLU A 238 -7.29 -3.42 21.53
C GLU A 238 -8.20 -4.58 21.96
N LEU A 239 -7.60 -5.72 22.33
CA LEU A 239 -8.34 -6.93 22.69
C LEU A 239 -9.28 -6.74 23.88
N GLU A 240 -8.78 -6.17 24.97
CA GLU A 240 -9.51 -6.03 26.22
C GLU A 240 -10.55 -4.91 26.16
N SER A 241 -10.12 -3.70 25.78
CA SER A 241 -10.99 -2.52 25.78
C SER A 241 -11.98 -2.54 24.61
N GLY A 242 -11.56 -3.00 23.42
CA GLY A 242 -12.32 -2.81 22.19
C GLY A 242 -12.32 -1.35 21.71
N CYS A 243 -11.37 -0.54 22.19
CA CYS A 243 -11.16 0.85 21.80
C CYS A 243 -9.87 0.96 20.97
N SER A 244 -9.64 2.12 20.35
CA SER A 244 -8.36 2.46 19.74
C SER A 244 -7.20 2.35 20.73
N SER A 245 -6.00 2.05 20.21
CA SER A 245 -4.81 1.84 21.03
C SER A 245 -4.44 3.09 21.83
N ARG A 246 -4.15 2.91 23.11
CA ARG A 246 -3.64 3.99 23.98
C ARG A 246 -2.15 4.27 23.79
N GLN A 247 -1.45 3.39 23.06
CA GLN A 247 0.00 3.48 22.83
C GLN A 247 0.30 3.39 21.33
N PRO A 248 -0.27 4.27 20.47
CA PRO A 248 -0.22 4.10 19.03
C PRO A 248 1.19 4.25 18.43
N HIS A 249 2.15 4.78 19.19
CA HIS A 249 3.55 4.94 18.77
C HIS A 249 4.44 3.71 19.02
N LEU A 250 3.87 2.62 19.56
CA LEU A 250 4.51 1.31 19.61
C LEU A 250 4.15 0.49 18.36
N PRO A 251 5.03 -0.41 17.90
CA PRO A 251 4.60 -1.49 17.03
C PRO A 251 3.58 -2.37 17.76
N HIS A 252 2.60 -2.85 17.02
CA HIS A 252 1.59 -3.78 17.52
C HIS A 252 1.65 -5.08 16.74
N ARG A 253 1.05 -6.15 17.28
CA ARG A 253 0.79 -7.38 16.54
C ARG A 253 -0.69 -7.41 16.13
N LEU A 254 -0.95 -7.23 14.84
CA LEU A 254 -2.30 -7.37 14.28
C LEU A 254 -2.64 -8.85 14.16
N VAL A 255 -3.67 -9.30 14.86
CA VAL A 255 -4.12 -10.70 14.85
C VAL A 255 -5.48 -10.80 14.18
N CYS A 256 -5.53 -11.61 13.12
CA CYS A 256 -6.75 -11.90 12.36
C CYS A 256 -7.08 -13.38 12.45
N THR A 257 -8.32 -13.68 12.86
CA THR A 257 -8.81 -15.06 13.02
C THR A 257 -9.97 -15.29 12.06
N HIS A 258 -9.87 -16.34 11.25
CA HIS A 258 -10.90 -16.79 10.34
C HIS A 258 -12.03 -17.50 11.12
N SER A 259 -13.24 -17.45 10.61
CA SER A 259 -14.43 -18.18 11.08
C SER A 259 -14.22 -19.69 11.23
N ASN A 260 -13.26 -20.30 10.51
CA ASN A 260 -12.90 -21.71 10.62
C ASN A 260 -11.90 -22.01 11.76
N GLY A 261 -11.42 -20.98 12.47
CA GLY A 261 -10.51 -21.08 13.60
C GLY A 261 -9.03 -20.87 13.27
N ALA A 262 -8.65 -20.73 11.99
CA ALA A 262 -7.28 -20.41 11.60
C ALA A 262 -6.93 -18.95 11.98
N THR A 263 -5.68 -18.72 12.40
CA THR A 263 -5.21 -17.39 12.80
C THR A 263 -3.91 -17.03 12.07
N ALA A 264 -3.78 -15.76 11.69
CA ALA A 264 -2.56 -15.19 11.13
C ALA A 264 -2.26 -13.86 11.85
N SER A 265 -0.97 -13.52 11.95
CA SER A 265 -0.52 -12.24 12.50
C SER A 265 0.58 -11.59 11.66
N ILE A 266 0.69 -10.28 11.82
CA ILE A 266 1.74 -9.45 11.24
C ILE A 266 1.99 -8.25 12.16
N VAL A 267 3.22 -7.70 12.16
CA VAL A 267 3.50 -6.43 12.82
C VAL A 267 2.67 -5.32 12.16
N ALA A 268 2.03 -4.49 12.97
CA ALA A 268 1.26 -3.34 12.52
C ALA A 268 1.85 -2.06 13.10
N ILE A 269 2.04 -1.08 12.22
CA ILE A 269 2.40 0.29 12.58
C ILE A 269 1.13 1.12 12.46
N ILE A 270 0.74 1.75 13.57
CA ILE A 270 -0.44 2.60 13.60
C ILE A 270 -0.06 3.98 13.08
N LYS A 271 -0.71 4.39 11.99
CA LYS A 271 -0.70 5.77 11.54
C LYS A 271 -1.50 6.63 12.52
N THR A 272 -0.84 7.58 13.19
CA THR A 272 -1.46 8.49 14.15
C THR A 272 -2.01 9.74 13.46
N GLN A 273 -2.96 10.44 14.12
CA GLN A 273 -3.57 11.74 13.76
C GLN A 273 -3.82 12.03 12.25
N GLY A 274 -5.09 12.05 11.83
CA GLY A 274 -5.60 12.76 10.63
C GLY A 274 -5.13 12.28 9.25
N SER A 275 -6.04 11.99 8.33
CA SER A 275 -5.76 11.78 6.89
C SER A 275 -5.51 13.07 6.12
N ASP A 276 -5.20 14.16 6.83
CA ASP A 276 -5.05 15.47 6.22
C ASP A 276 -3.64 15.58 5.62
N THR A 277 -3.59 15.62 4.29
CA THR A 277 -2.39 15.98 3.49
C THR A 277 -1.64 17.19 4.04
N LYS A 278 -2.32 18.11 4.75
CA LYS A 278 -1.69 19.23 5.44
C LYS A 278 -0.71 18.82 6.55
N LEU A 279 -0.99 17.75 7.29
CA LEU A 279 -0.16 17.33 8.42
C LEU A 279 1.21 16.83 7.95
N VAL A 280 1.23 15.90 6.99
CA VAL A 280 2.48 15.44 6.37
C VAL A 280 3.13 16.56 5.57
N GLY A 281 2.33 17.37 4.87
CA GLY A 281 2.81 18.53 4.12
C GLY A 281 3.59 19.54 4.96
N GLN A 282 3.23 19.69 6.23
CA GLN A 282 3.92 20.56 7.18
C GLN A 282 4.87 19.82 8.13
N MET A 283 5.13 18.53 7.87
CA MET A 283 5.98 17.68 8.70
C MET A 283 5.55 17.62 10.17
N GLN A 284 4.24 17.68 10.44
CA GLN A 284 3.67 17.50 11.79
C GLN A 284 4.18 16.26 12.54
N PRO A 285 4.42 15.07 11.94
CA PRO A 285 4.90 13.91 12.68
C PRO A 285 6.27 14.13 13.35
N TYR A 286 7.12 15.00 12.79
CA TYR A 286 8.37 15.41 13.45
C TYR A 286 8.09 16.21 14.73
N TYR A 287 7.17 17.17 14.67
CA TYR A 287 6.83 18.02 15.80
C TYR A 287 6.10 17.25 16.91
N GLU A 288 5.28 16.26 16.55
CA GLU A 288 4.69 15.31 17.49
C GLU A 288 5.77 14.47 18.18
N ALA A 289 6.71 13.90 17.40
CA ALA A 289 7.80 13.09 17.95
C ALA A 289 8.68 13.86 18.92
N LYS A 290 8.91 15.17 18.71
CA LYS A 290 9.66 16.02 19.65
C LYS A 290 9.03 16.12 21.04
N GLY A 291 7.71 15.92 21.14
CA GLY A 291 6.98 15.90 22.40
C GLY A 291 7.05 14.55 23.13
N LEU A 292 7.60 13.51 22.49
CA LEU A 292 7.69 12.17 23.03
C LEU A 292 9.05 11.93 23.72
N SER A 293 9.11 10.83 24.46
CA SER A 293 10.33 10.33 25.08
C SER A 293 10.30 8.81 25.08
N ARG A 294 11.44 8.21 25.44
CA ARG A 294 11.54 6.76 25.52
C ARG A 294 10.57 6.22 26.57
N THR A 295 10.07 5.02 26.33
CA THR A 295 9.22 4.29 27.28
C THR A 295 9.86 2.96 27.65
N GLU A 296 9.59 2.51 28.87
CA GLU A 296 9.82 1.13 29.24
C GLU A 296 8.79 0.24 28.53
N PHE A 297 9.29 -0.79 27.84
CA PHE A 297 8.51 -1.76 27.08
C PHE A 297 9.25 -3.10 27.11
N ALA A 298 8.60 -4.17 27.60
CA ALA A 298 9.20 -5.50 27.74
C ALA A 298 10.59 -5.49 28.41
N SER A 299 10.73 -4.71 29.49
CA SER A 299 11.99 -4.50 30.23
C SER A 299 13.15 -3.88 29.41
N LYS A 300 12.83 -3.32 28.24
CA LYS A 300 13.73 -2.49 27.44
C LYS A 300 13.24 -1.04 27.51
N ASN A 301 14.16 -0.09 27.40
CA ASN A 301 13.80 1.31 27.24
C ASN A 301 13.93 1.64 25.76
N ILE A 302 12.84 1.91 25.05
CA ILE A 302 12.83 2.09 23.58
C ILE A 302 12.30 3.46 23.18
N PRO A 303 12.79 4.07 22.07
CA PRO A 303 12.23 5.30 21.55
C PRO A 303 10.90 5.03 20.86
N LEU A 304 9.91 5.92 21.07
CA LEU A 304 8.62 5.84 20.38
C LEU A 304 8.72 6.40 18.95
N VAL A 305 7.91 5.87 18.02
CA VAL A 305 7.90 6.33 16.62
C VAL A 305 6.52 6.85 16.23
N VAL A 306 6.47 8.11 15.81
CA VAL A 306 5.28 8.70 15.18
C VAL A 306 5.29 8.34 13.70
N SER A 307 4.22 7.72 13.21
CA SER A 307 4.13 7.30 11.80
C SER A 307 2.95 7.95 11.11
N GLN A 308 3.18 8.55 9.94
CA GLN A 308 2.13 9.12 9.10
C GLN A 308 2.35 8.82 7.62
N ILE A 309 1.24 8.79 6.88
CA ILE A 309 1.19 8.64 5.43
C ILE A 309 0.18 9.65 4.87
N ALA A 310 0.48 10.22 3.72
CA ALA A 310 -0.44 11.07 2.97
C ALA A 310 -0.19 10.96 1.47
N ASP A 311 -1.21 11.29 0.69
CA ASP A 311 -1.11 11.48 -0.76
C ASP A 311 -0.04 12.53 -1.09
N GLY A 312 0.95 12.13 -1.89
CA GLY A 312 2.15 12.92 -2.16
C GLY A 312 1.92 14.04 -3.18
N GLU A 313 0.91 13.88 -4.03
CA GLU A 313 0.49 14.80 -5.08
C GLU A 313 -0.76 15.62 -4.73
N ASN A 314 -1.58 15.19 -3.75
CA ASN A 314 -2.88 15.80 -3.49
C ASN A 314 -2.82 17.00 -2.56
N GLY A 315 -3.53 18.06 -2.93
CA GLY A 315 -3.70 19.27 -2.13
C GLY A 315 -2.57 20.29 -2.30
N GLY A 316 -2.93 21.58 -2.22
CA GLY A 316 -1.98 22.68 -2.41
C GLY A 316 -0.81 22.66 -1.43
N VAL A 317 -0.99 22.14 -0.21
CA VAL A 317 0.08 22.03 0.80
C VAL A 317 1.13 20.99 0.39
N MET A 318 0.72 19.82 -0.11
CA MET A 318 1.69 18.81 -0.57
C MET A 318 2.41 19.26 -1.84
N MET A 319 1.72 19.96 -2.73
CA MET A 319 2.34 20.48 -3.95
C MET A 319 3.34 21.60 -3.67
N ASN A 320 3.02 22.53 -2.76
CA ASN A 320 3.75 23.80 -2.62
C ASN A 320 4.55 23.94 -1.31
N GLU A 321 4.08 23.42 -0.17
CA GLU A 321 4.71 23.62 1.14
C GLU A 321 5.61 22.45 1.55
N PHE A 322 5.20 21.21 1.26
CA PHE A 322 6.00 20.01 1.57
C PHE A 322 7.44 20.09 1.08
N PRO A 323 7.75 20.55 -0.16
CA PRO A 323 9.13 20.63 -0.65
C PRO A 323 10.10 21.38 0.26
N SER A 324 9.75 22.59 0.68
CA SER A 324 10.60 23.40 1.54
C SER A 324 10.62 22.83 2.96
N LYS A 325 9.45 22.41 3.46
CA LYS A 325 9.32 21.95 4.83
C LYS A 325 10.02 20.61 5.09
N TYR A 326 9.94 19.67 4.16
CA TYR A 326 10.69 18.41 4.21
C TYR A 326 12.19 18.67 4.32
N LYS A 327 12.74 19.54 3.46
CA LYS A 327 14.18 19.87 3.47
C LYS A 327 14.61 20.58 4.75
N GLU A 328 13.79 21.50 5.26
CA GLU A 328 14.02 22.16 6.56
C GLU A 328 14.11 21.14 7.69
N VAL A 329 13.10 20.28 7.82
CA VAL A 329 13.02 19.28 8.89
C VAL A 329 14.15 18.26 8.77
N MET A 330 14.45 17.75 7.59
CA MET A 330 15.56 16.78 7.42
C MET A 330 16.91 17.40 7.78
N ARG A 331 17.13 18.70 7.54
CA ARG A 331 18.35 19.39 7.97
C ARG A 331 18.44 19.55 9.48
N GLU A 332 17.32 19.81 10.14
CA GLU A 332 17.20 19.99 11.59
C GLU A 332 17.33 18.66 12.34
N CYS A 333 16.60 17.62 11.91
CA CYS A 333 16.46 16.37 12.66
C CYS A 333 17.61 15.38 12.44
N SER A 334 18.40 15.54 11.38
CA SER A 334 19.53 14.64 11.11
C SER A 334 20.52 14.63 12.28
N TYR A 335 20.73 13.44 12.85
CA TYR A 335 21.60 13.20 14.02
C TYR A 335 21.17 13.95 15.30
N SER A 336 19.91 14.39 15.38
CA SER A 336 19.33 14.91 16.61
C SER A 336 18.86 13.77 17.55
N ASP A 337 18.26 14.13 18.68
CA ASP A 337 17.59 13.17 19.56
C ASP A 337 16.21 12.72 19.04
N THR A 338 15.72 13.30 17.94
CA THR A 338 14.44 12.98 17.30
C THR A 338 14.59 12.90 15.77
N PRO A 339 15.33 11.91 15.24
CA PRO A 339 15.56 11.80 13.80
C PRO A 339 14.35 11.22 13.07
N GLY A 340 14.33 11.41 11.75
CA GLY A 340 13.51 10.59 10.87
C GLY A 340 14.05 9.15 10.82
N VAL A 341 13.17 8.17 10.64
CA VAL A 341 13.51 6.74 10.48
C VAL A 341 12.71 6.11 9.34
N ASN A 342 13.27 5.06 8.75
CA ASN A 342 12.47 4.07 8.03
C ASN A 342 11.85 3.10 9.05
N VAL A 343 10.67 2.56 8.78
CA VAL A 343 10.00 1.67 9.75
C VAL A 343 10.76 0.36 9.88
N SER A 344 11.22 -0.23 8.77
CA SER A 344 12.02 -1.46 8.85
C SER A 344 13.34 -1.24 9.59
N GLU A 345 13.96 -0.07 9.43
CA GLU A 345 15.16 0.31 10.18
C GLU A 345 14.92 0.33 11.70
N TYR A 346 13.76 0.86 12.12
CA TYR A 346 13.37 0.85 13.53
C TYR A 346 13.03 -0.55 14.04
N LEU A 347 12.29 -1.36 13.26
CA LEU A 347 11.97 -2.74 13.64
C LEU A 347 13.23 -3.62 13.74
N GLU A 348 14.17 -3.49 12.80
CA GLU A 348 15.47 -4.16 12.87
C GLU A 348 16.23 -3.78 14.14
N TYR A 349 16.18 -2.51 14.58
CA TYR A 349 16.73 -2.11 15.88
C TYR A 349 16.05 -2.85 17.04
N LEU A 350 14.71 -2.92 17.07
CA LEU A 350 13.98 -3.62 18.12
C LEU A 350 14.37 -5.12 18.17
N TYR A 351 14.51 -5.76 17.01
CA TYR A 351 14.96 -7.15 16.93
C TYR A 351 16.41 -7.31 17.40
N SER A 352 17.29 -6.34 17.11
CA SER A 352 18.69 -6.36 17.58
C SER A 352 18.83 -6.33 19.11
N ILE A 353 17.84 -5.76 19.80
CA ILE A 353 17.79 -5.74 21.28
C ILE A 353 16.94 -6.87 21.87
N GLN A 354 16.66 -7.90 21.06
CA GLN A 354 15.96 -9.15 21.40
C GLN A 354 14.45 -9.02 21.66
N LEU A 355 13.81 -7.94 21.19
CA LEU A 355 12.35 -7.93 21.08
C LEU A 355 11.91 -8.81 19.92
N LYS A 356 10.69 -9.34 19.99
CA LYS A 356 10.08 -10.19 18.97
C LYS A 356 8.66 -9.74 18.67
N GLU A 357 8.09 -10.25 17.57
CA GLU A 357 6.70 -10.00 17.19
C GLU A 357 5.73 -10.31 18.34
N GLU A 358 6.00 -11.36 19.11
CA GLU A 358 5.14 -11.81 20.21
C GLU A 358 5.13 -10.87 21.42
N ASP A 359 6.18 -10.05 21.59
CA ASP A 359 6.28 -9.08 22.68
C ASP A 359 5.35 -7.88 22.43
N PHE A 360 4.99 -7.61 21.17
CA PHE A 360 4.17 -6.46 20.81
C PHE A 360 2.72 -6.58 21.29
N PRO A 361 2.11 -5.46 21.76
CA PRO A 361 0.72 -5.45 22.16
C PRO A 361 -0.19 -5.89 21.01
N VAL A 362 -1.19 -6.69 21.34
CA VAL A 362 -2.08 -7.28 20.34
C VAL A 362 -3.22 -6.31 20.01
N ILE A 363 -3.47 -6.13 18.73
CA ILE A 363 -4.65 -5.45 18.18
C ILE A 363 -5.38 -6.36 17.20
N ARG A 364 -6.62 -6.03 16.90
CA ARG A 364 -7.44 -6.71 15.89
C ARG A 364 -8.21 -5.70 15.04
N PRO A 365 -8.70 -6.07 13.86
CA PRO A 365 -9.57 -5.20 13.07
C PRO A 365 -10.83 -4.79 13.85
N LEU A 366 -11.35 -3.61 13.53
CA LEU A 366 -12.53 -3.01 14.14
C LEU A 366 -13.72 -3.97 14.19
N PHE A 367 -14.49 -3.94 15.28
CA PHE A 367 -15.69 -4.75 15.53
C PHE A 367 -15.48 -6.25 15.76
N HIS A 368 -14.26 -6.76 15.66
CA HIS A 368 -14.00 -8.17 15.96
C HIS A 368 -14.40 -8.53 17.41
N LYS A 369 -14.30 -7.62 18.39
CA LYS A 369 -14.82 -7.83 19.76
C LYS A 369 -16.29 -8.22 19.75
N LYS A 370 -17.09 -7.45 19.00
CA LYS A 370 -18.54 -7.64 18.91
C LYS A 370 -18.85 -8.97 18.23
N ILE A 371 -18.22 -9.27 17.10
CA ILE A 371 -18.42 -10.53 16.38
C ILE A 371 -18.09 -11.74 17.26
N TRP A 372 -16.94 -11.75 17.92
CA TRP A 372 -16.49 -12.88 18.74
C TRP A 372 -17.23 -13.01 20.08
N ALA A 373 -18.08 -12.04 20.44
CA ALA A 373 -19.03 -12.20 21.53
C ALA A 373 -20.27 -13.03 21.11
N TYR A 374 -20.60 -13.06 19.81
CA TYR A 374 -21.75 -13.80 19.26
C TYR A 374 -21.36 -15.22 18.85
N ILE A 375 -20.14 -15.41 18.36
CA ILE A 375 -19.65 -16.70 17.85
C ILE A 375 -18.24 -16.99 18.35
N LYS A 376 -17.87 -18.28 18.34
CA LYS A 376 -16.49 -18.71 18.65
C LYS A 376 -15.69 -18.90 17.37
N PRO A 377 -14.40 -18.58 17.34
CA PRO A 377 -13.52 -19.04 16.27
C PRO A 377 -13.67 -20.56 16.04
N GLY A 378 -13.89 -20.98 14.79
CA GLY A 378 -14.17 -22.37 14.44
C GLY A 378 -15.65 -22.70 14.21
N ASP A 379 -16.57 -21.78 14.52
CA ASP A 379 -18.01 -21.96 14.31
C ASP A 379 -18.44 -21.97 12.83
N GLY A 380 -17.55 -21.57 11.92
CA GLY A 380 -17.75 -21.63 10.48
C GLY A 380 -18.41 -20.38 9.87
N PRO A 381 -18.39 -20.28 8.52
CA PRO A 381 -18.81 -19.09 7.80
C PRO A 381 -20.32 -18.80 7.93
N ASP A 382 -21.17 -19.82 8.02
CA ASP A 382 -22.63 -19.64 8.13
C ASP A 382 -23.01 -18.92 9.44
N LYS A 383 -22.38 -19.30 10.56
CA LYS A 383 -22.60 -18.62 11.85
C LYS A 383 -21.99 -17.23 11.87
N LEU A 384 -20.84 -17.02 11.22
CA LEU A 384 -20.27 -15.68 11.05
C LEU A 384 -21.25 -14.77 10.29
N HIS A 385 -21.81 -15.25 9.19
CA HIS A 385 -22.79 -14.49 8.41
C HIS A 385 -24.02 -14.12 9.25
N ALA A 386 -24.60 -15.09 9.97
CA ALA A 386 -25.73 -14.83 10.86
C ALA A 386 -25.40 -13.81 11.98
N ALA A 387 -24.19 -13.86 12.54
CA ALA A 387 -23.75 -12.91 13.56
C ALA A 387 -23.59 -11.49 13.00
N ILE A 388 -23.01 -11.35 11.81
CA ILE A 388 -22.88 -10.06 11.11
C ILE A 388 -24.28 -9.47 10.82
N GLU A 389 -25.23 -10.28 10.34
CA GLU A 389 -26.60 -9.83 10.09
C GLU A 389 -27.30 -9.36 11.38
N ALA A 390 -27.13 -10.10 12.48
CA ALA A 390 -27.72 -9.73 13.77
C ALA A 390 -27.15 -8.40 14.27
N LEU A 391 -25.82 -8.27 14.29
CA LEU A 391 -25.12 -7.04 14.72
C LEU A 391 -25.51 -5.84 13.86
N SER A 392 -25.65 -6.01 12.55
CA SER A 392 -26.07 -4.93 11.64
C SER A 392 -27.50 -4.46 11.89
N ARG A 393 -28.39 -5.30 12.42
CA ARG A 393 -29.76 -4.92 12.80
C ARG A 393 -29.82 -4.22 14.16
N GLU A 394 -28.91 -4.57 15.07
CA GLU A 394 -28.88 -4.06 16.44
C GLU A 394 -28.15 -2.72 16.57
N ASP A 395 -27.12 -2.49 15.74
CA ASP A 395 -26.25 -1.32 15.81
C ASP A 395 -26.04 -0.71 14.42
N HIS A 396 -26.62 0.46 14.18
CA HIS A 396 -26.49 1.18 12.91
C HIS A 396 -25.05 1.66 12.61
N SER A 397 -24.16 1.68 13.60
CA SER A 397 -22.74 2.00 13.42
C SER A 397 -21.90 0.79 12.98
N PHE A 398 -22.45 -0.43 13.02
CA PHE A 398 -21.74 -1.65 12.62
C PHE A 398 -21.75 -1.83 11.10
N HIS A 399 -20.58 -2.09 10.51
CA HIS A 399 -20.41 -2.32 9.07
C HIS A 399 -19.23 -3.27 8.79
N MET A 400 -19.26 -3.97 7.65
CA MET A 400 -18.20 -4.88 7.17
C MET A 400 -17.47 -4.35 5.92
N GLU A 401 -17.44 -3.03 5.77
CA GLU A 401 -16.86 -2.34 4.61
C GLU A 401 -15.34 -2.03 4.78
N GLY A 402 -14.73 -2.47 5.88
CA GLY A 402 -13.38 -2.09 6.30
C GLY A 402 -13.32 -0.68 6.91
N GLY A 403 -12.14 -0.28 7.39
CA GLY A 403 -11.86 1.11 7.81
C GLY A 403 -10.91 1.77 6.81
N SER A 404 -11.22 2.97 6.32
CA SER A 404 -10.41 3.73 5.33
C SER A 404 -10.08 5.15 5.82
N TRP A 405 -9.11 5.84 5.19
CA TRP A 405 -8.76 7.21 5.58
C TRP A 405 -9.87 8.24 5.38
N THR A 406 -10.91 7.89 4.62
CA THR A 406 -12.05 8.77 4.34
C THR A 406 -13.18 8.65 5.35
N ASN A 407 -13.17 7.66 6.26
CA ASN A 407 -14.17 7.33 7.30
C ASN A 407 -15.65 7.22 6.90
N ASP A 408 -16.13 7.98 5.92
CA ASP A 408 -17.54 8.12 5.53
C ASP A 408 -17.82 7.60 4.11
N PHE A 409 -16.81 7.08 3.40
CA PHE A 409 -16.95 6.62 2.01
C PHE A 409 -17.13 5.10 1.92
N SER A 410 -18.26 4.66 1.37
CA SER A 410 -18.50 3.25 1.06
C SER A 410 -17.90 2.87 -0.30
N TRP A 411 -17.07 1.83 -0.32
CA TRP A 411 -16.50 1.25 -1.55
C TRP A 411 -17.42 0.23 -2.23
N VAL A 412 -18.59 -0.03 -1.65
CA VAL A 412 -19.53 -1.08 -2.06
C VAL A 412 -20.90 -0.50 -2.34
N LYS A 413 -21.49 0.21 -1.36
CA LYS A 413 -22.87 0.70 -1.44
C LYS A 413 -23.00 1.79 -2.51
N GLY A 414 -23.93 1.59 -3.45
CA GLY A 414 -24.20 2.56 -4.51
C GLY A 414 -23.29 2.44 -5.73
N TYR A 415 -22.43 1.43 -5.79
CA TYR A 415 -21.55 1.14 -6.95
C TYR A 415 -21.79 -0.26 -7.53
N GLU A 416 -22.99 -0.81 -7.35
CA GLU A 416 -23.37 -2.15 -7.82
C GLU A 416 -23.14 -2.33 -9.33
N SER A 417 -23.30 -1.23 -10.09
CA SER A 417 -23.05 -1.17 -11.54
C SER A 417 -21.61 -1.45 -11.95
N VAL A 418 -20.64 -1.30 -11.04
CA VAL A 418 -19.21 -1.61 -11.25
C VAL A 418 -18.82 -2.89 -10.51
N ILE A 419 -19.30 -3.06 -9.27
CA ILE A 419 -18.97 -4.24 -8.45
C ILE A 419 -19.48 -5.54 -9.08
N GLY A 420 -20.70 -5.56 -9.63
CA GLY A 420 -21.26 -6.74 -10.29
C GLY A 420 -20.39 -7.23 -11.43
N PRO A 421 -20.13 -6.41 -12.48
CA PRO A 421 -19.23 -6.77 -13.57
C PRO A 421 -17.82 -7.18 -13.12
N LEU A 422 -17.26 -6.50 -12.12
CA LEU A 422 -15.95 -6.83 -11.54
C LEU A 422 -15.95 -8.24 -10.94
N GLN A 423 -16.98 -8.59 -10.15
CA GLN A 423 -17.11 -9.92 -9.56
C GLN A 423 -17.33 -11.01 -10.63
N GLU A 424 -18.08 -10.72 -11.68
CA GLU A 424 -18.27 -11.64 -12.81
C GLU A 424 -16.95 -11.94 -13.53
N VAL A 425 -16.15 -10.91 -13.82
CA VAL A 425 -14.85 -11.06 -14.46
C VAL A 425 -13.87 -11.80 -13.54
N SER A 426 -13.84 -11.47 -12.25
CA SER A 426 -13.04 -12.19 -11.24
C SER A 426 -13.36 -13.69 -11.23
N LYS A 427 -14.65 -14.04 -11.17
CA LYS A 427 -15.11 -15.43 -11.19
C LYS A 427 -14.70 -16.12 -12.49
N LEU A 428 -14.85 -15.45 -13.64
CA LEU A 428 -14.46 -15.99 -14.93
C LEU A 428 -12.94 -16.23 -15.00
N PHE A 429 -12.13 -15.25 -14.57
CA PHE A 429 -10.68 -15.37 -14.51
C PHE A 429 -10.26 -16.56 -13.63
N TYR A 430 -10.91 -16.72 -12.47
CA TYR A 430 -10.66 -17.88 -11.61
C TYR A 430 -10.98 -19.20 -12.34
N THR A 431 -12.16 -19.32 -12.96
CA THR A 431 -12.57 -20.57 -13.60
C THR A 431 -11.77 -20.92 -14.85
N THR A 432 -11.33 -19.90 -15.60
CA THR A 432 -10.69 -20.06 -16.91
C THR A 432 -9.16 -20.09 -16.81
N ALA A 433 -8.56 -19.31 -15.93
CA ALA A 433 -7.10 -19.15 -15.85
C ALA A 433 -6.50 -19.80 -14.58
N LEU A 434 -7.04 -19.46 -13.40
CA LEU A 434 -6.44 -19.90 -12.13
C LEU A 434 -6.70 -21.37 -11.81
N LYS A 435 -7.97 -21.80 -11.85
CA LYS A 435 -8.40 -23.15 -11.50
C LYS A 435 -7.79 -24.23 -12.41
N PRO A 436 -7.67 -24.02 -13.74
CA PRO A 436 -6.98 -24.96 -14.61
C PRO A 436 -5.45 -24.94 -14.47
N GLY A 437 -4.88 -23.92 -13.82
CA GLY A 437 -3.43 -23.78 -13.65
C GLY A 437 -2.73 -23.33 -14.93
N CYS A 438 -3.30 -22.38 -15.67
CA CYS A 438 -2.68 -21.82 -16.88
C CYS A 438 -1.29 -21.23 -16.58
N ALA A 439 -0.38 -21.32 -17.55
CA ALA A 439 0.99 -20.84 -17.38
C ALA A 439 1.02 -19.31 -17.31
N THR A 440 1.53 -18.79 -16.19
CA THR A 440 1.51 -17.34 -15.88
C THR A 440 2.43 -16.51 -16.76
N ASN A 441 3.39 -17.14 -17.44
CA ASN A 441 4.34 -16.47 -18.33
C ASN A 441 3.77 -16.22 -19.75
N GLU A 442 2.65 -16.84 -20.11
CA GLU A 442 2.03 -16.72 -21.43
C GLU A 442 1.38 -15.34 -21.65
N HIS A 443 1.31 -14.92 -22.92
CA HIS A 443 0.79 -13.59 -23.27
C HIS A 443 -0.69 -13.43 -22.91
N HIS A 444 -1.54 -14.41 -23.23
CA HIS A 444 -2.97 -14.33 -22.98
C HIS A 444 -3.30 -14.25 -21.48
N TYR A 445 -2.56 -14.99 -20.63
CA TYR A 445 -2.66 -14.88 -19.17
C TYR A 445 -2.32 -13.47 -18.68
N ARG A 446 -1.17 -12.93 -19.11
CA ARG A 446 -0.73 -11.58 -18.73
C ARG A 446 -1.71 -10.50 -19.21
N ASN A 447 -2.26 -10.67 -20.42
CA ASN A 447 -3.24 -9.76 -20.98
C ASN A 447 -4.55 -9.75 -20.17
N ALA A 448 -5.08 -10.93 -19.85
CA ALA A 448 -6.26 -11.06 -19.00
C ALA A 448 -6.00 -10.52 -17.59
N LEU A 449 -4.84 -10.82 -17.00
CA LEU A 449 -4.45 -10.32 -15.68
C LEU A 449 -4.36 -8.79 -15.68
N PHE A 450 -3.69 -8.18 -16.66
CA PHE A 450 -3.59 -6.73 -16.76
C PHE A 450 -4.98 -6.07 -16.76
N HIS A 451 -5.91 -6.56 -17.57
CA HIS A 451 -7.27 -6.00 -17.63
C HIS A 451 -8.08 -6.25 -16.36
N LEU A 452 -7.94 -7.43 -15.74
CA LEU A 452 -8.52 -7.73 -14.42
C LEU A 452 -8.04 -6.71 -13.38
N LEU A 453 -6.73 -6.56 -13.21
CA LEU A 453 -6.17 -5.65 -12.20
C LEU A 453 -6.54 -4.18 -12.48
N CYS A 454 -6.54 -3.75 -13.74
CA CYS A 454 -6.96 -2.40 -14.10
C CYS A 454 -8.43 -2.13 -13.72
N SER A 455 -9.32 -3.12 -13.92
CA SER A 455 -10.75 -2.99 -13.60
C SER A 455 -11.05 -2.82 -12.11
N GLN A 456 -10.12 -3.22 -11.24
CA GLN A 456 -10.29 -3.32 -9.79
C GLN A 456 -9.80 -2.10 -8.99
N THR A 457 -9.35 -1.05 -9.67
CA THR A 457 -8.94 0.20 -9.01
C THR A 457 -10.07 0.84 -8.19
N SER A 458 -9.72 1.47 -7.07
CA SER A 458 -10.65 2.23 -6.24
C SER A 458 -11.20 3.46 -6.98
N CYS A 459 -10.43 4.07 -7.89
CA CYS A 459 -10.76 5.34 -8.54
C CYS A 459 -12.06 5.33 -9.33
N TYR A 460 -12.47 4.19 -9.91
CA TYR A 460 -13.75 4.09 -10.64
C TYR A 460 -14.98 4.23 -9.74
N ARG A 461 -14.78 4.16 -8.43
CA ARG A 461 -15.82 4.37 -7.42
C ARG A 461 -15.59 5.67 -6.65
N TYR A 462 -14.33 6.04 -6.39
CA TYR A 462 -14.00 7.24 -5.63
C TYR A 462 -14.59 8.54 -6.22
N TRP A 463 -14.49 8.73 -7.54
CA TRP A 463 -14.90 9.96 -8.22
C TRP A 463 -16.41 10.07 -8.48
N GLY A 464 -17.22 9.21 -7.88
CA GLY A 464 -18.67 9.19 -8.06
C GLY A 464 -19.13 8.45 -9.32
N GLN A 465 -20.41 8.61 -9.64
CA GLN A 465 -21.05 7.98 -10.81
C GLN A 465 -20.76 8.75 -12.11
N GLY A 466 -20.82 8.05 -13.24
CA GLY A 466 -20.72 8.64 -14.58
C GLY A 466 -19.53 8.07 -15.35
N LEU A 467 -18.75 8.93 -15.98
CA LEU A 467 -17.66 8.52 -16.88
C LEU A 467 -16.64 7.58 -16.21
N TRP A 468 -16.34 7.80 -14.92
CA TRP A 468 -15.44 6.91 -14.16
C TRP A 468 -16.02 5.51 -13.94
N THR A 469 -17.33 5.38 -13.70
CA THR A 469 -17.98 4.08 -13.60
C THR A 469 -18.12 3.42 -14.98
N ASP A 470 -18.29 4.20 -16.05
CA ASP A 470 -18.24 3.71 -17.44
C ASP A 470 -16.87 3.14 -17.81
N TYR A 471 -15.78 3.79 -17.39
CA TYR A 471 -14.42 3.28 -17.55
C TYR A 471 -14.23 1.91 -16.88
N GLY A 472 -14.66 1.79 -15.62
CA GLY A 472 -14.58 0.51 -14.90
C GLY A 472 -15.37 -0.61 -15.60
N ARG A 473 -16.59 -0.32 -16.04
CA ARG A 473 -17.42 -1.28 -16.79
C ARG A 473 -16.81 -1.68 -18.12
N GLU A 474 -16.25 -0.74 -18.86
CA GLU A 474 -15.62 -1.02 -20.15
C GLU A 474 -14.38 -1.91 -19.99
N ILE A 475 -13.55 -1.67 -18.98
CA ILE A 475 -12.38 -2.53 -18.74
C ILE A 475 -12.82 -3.93 -18.28
N CYS A 476 -13.87 -4.05 -17.45
CA CYS A 476 -14.46 -5.34 -17.12
C CYS A 476 -14.91 -6.09 -18.39
N ARG A 477 -15.62 -5.40 -19.30
CA ARG A 477 -16.05 -5.98 -20.58
C ARG A 477 -14.85 -6.47 -21.41
N ARG A 478 -13.77 -5.69 -21.50
CA ARG A 478 -12.54 -6.09 -22.21
C ARG A 478 -11.89 -7.32 -21.59
N ALA A 479 -11.76 -7.36 -20.27
CA ALA A 479 -11.25 -8.52 -19.54
C ALA A 479 -12.09 -9.78 -19.80
N TYR A 480 -13.42 -9.64 -19.78
CA TYR A 480 -14.35 -10.72 -20.10
C TYR A 480 -14.14 -11.27 -21.51
N GLU A 481 -14.03 -10.40 -22.52
CA GLU A 481 -13.84 -10.81 -23.91
C GLU A 481 -12.50 -11.53 -24.13
N ILE A 482 -11.42 -11.05 -23.52
CA ILE A 482 -10.10 -11.72 -23.56
C ILE A 482 -10.22 -13.13 -22.98
N LEU A 483 -10.86 -13.28 -21.81
CA LEU A 483 -11.07 -14.58 -21.16
C LEU A 483 -11.98 -15.53 -21.95
N LYS A 484 -12.80 -15.03 -22.88
CA LYS A 484 -13.70 -15.85 -23.70
C LYS A 484 -13.12 -16.24 -25.05
N LYS A 485 -12.17 -15.46 -25.58
CA LYS A 485 -11.65 -15.64 -26.94
C LYS A 485 -10.24 -16.20 -26.97
N ASP A 486 -9.45 -15.91 -25.94
CA ASP A 486 -8.00 -16.18 -25.94
C ASP A 486 -7.63 -17.40 -25.06
N PHE A 487 -8.61 -17.97 -24.35
CA PHE A 487 -8.51 -19.19 -23.53
C PHE A 487 -9.54 -20.22 -24.02
#